data_AF-A0A948PUH5-F1
#
_entry.id   AF-A0A948PUH5-F1
#
_cell.length_a   1.000
_cell.length_b   1.000
_cell.length_c   1.000
_cell.angle_alpha   90.00
_cell.angle_beta   90.00
_cell.angle_gamma   90.00
#
_symmetry.space_group_name_H-M   'P 1'
#
loop_
_entity.id
_entity.type
_entity.pdbx_description
1 polymer ?
#
loop_
_entity_poly.entity_id
_entity_poly.type
_entity_poly.pdbx_seq_one_letter_code
_entity_poly.pdbx_strand_id
1 'polypeptide(L)' 'MATTFVEKPLSLTVKEGTELTELTEKNRLILMVGHILNYHPAIRKLKEMITSGALGKIQYLYSNRLTLRKPRQQSRVRW' A
#
# COMPACT_ATOMS: atom_id res chain seq x y z
N MET A 1 6.73 -21.61 -8.27
CA MET A 1 6.74 -20.45 -7.35
C MET A 1 5.29 -20.19 -6.97
N ALA A 2 4.94 -20.30 -5.69
CA ALA A 2 3.56 -20.11 -5.25
C ALA A 2 3.35 -18.67 -4.74
N THR A 3 2.15 -18.14 -4.96
CA THR A 3 1.78 -16.74 -4.67
C THR A 3 0.68 -16.70 -3.63
N THR A 4 0.84 -15.85 -2.61
CA THR A 4 -0.17 -15.61 -1.58
C THR A 4 -0.58 -14.15 -1.61
N PHE A 5 -1.90 -13.90 -1.67
CA PHE A 5 -2.48 -12.56 -1.63
C PHE A 5 -3.10 -12.29 -0.27
N VAL A 6 -2.83 -11.12 0.31
CA VAL A 6 -3.33 -10.69 1.61
C VAL A 6 -3.97 -9.30 1.46
N GLU A 7 -5.21 -9.18 1.94
CA GLU A 7 -5.85 -7.87 2.05
C GLU A 7 -5.17 -7.01 3.12
N LYS A 8 -5.10 -5.71 2.88
CA LYS A 8 -4.46 -4.79 3.84
C LYS A 8 -5.28 -4.67 5.14
N PRO A 9 -4.64 -4.49 6.31
CA PRO A 9 -3.18 -4.41 6.50
C PRO A 9 -2.52 -5.79 6.45
N LEU A 10 -1.25 -5.84 6.00
CA LEU A 10 -0.46 -7.08 5.94
C LEU A 10 -0.41 -7.80 7.29
N SER A 11 -0.26 -7.03 8.37
CA SER A 11 -0.22 -7.49 9.75
C SER A 11 -0.73 -6.38 10.69
N LEU A 12 -0.99 -6.71 11.96
CA LEU A 12 -1.39 -5.73 12.97
C LEU A 12 -0.18 -5.11 13.67
N THR A 13 0.96 -5.79 13.65
CA THR A 13 2.23 -5.29 14.20
C THR A 13 3.36 -5.38 13.19
N VAL A 14 4.39 -4.55 13.37
CA VAL A 14 5.61 -4.59 12.55
C VAL A 14 6.29 -5.95 12.67
N LYS A 15 6.35 -6.52 13.89
CA LYS A 15 6.98 -7.81 14.15
C LYS A 15 6.37 -8.94 13.32
N GLU A 16 5.04 -9.07 13.33
CA GLU A 16 4.32 -10.06 12.52
C GLU A 16 4.59 -9.86 11.01
N GLY A 17 4.67 -8.61 10.56
CA GLY A 17 4.97 -8.29 9.15
C GLY A 17 6.38 -8.71 8.73
N THR A 18 7.36 -8.55 9.62
CA THR A 18 8.73 -9.02 9.40
C THR A 18 8.77 -10.54 9.34
N GLU A 19 8.13 -11.24 10.28
CA GLU A 19 8.06 -12.71 10.31
C GLU A 19 7.43 -13.28 9.02
N LEU A 20 6.36 -12.64 8.51
CA LEU A 20 5.74 -13.02 7.23
C LEU A 20 6.70 -12.85 6.05
N THR A 21 7.47 -11.76 6.03
CA THR A 21 8.45 -11.50 4.97
C THR A 21 9.55 -12.56 4.97
N GLU A 22 10.15 -12.83 6.13
CA GLU A 22 11.19 -13.86 6.29
C GLU A 22 10.69 -15.27 5.89
N LEU A 23 9.47 -15.62 6.28
CA LEU A 23 8.85 -16.89 5.90
C LEU A 23 8.67 -16.99 4.39
N THR A 24 8.25 -15.91 3.73
CA THR A 24 8.05 -15.91 2.28
C THR A 24 9.37 -16.01 1.51
N GLU A 25 10.42 -15.36 1.98
CA GLU A 25 11.77 -15.48 1.41
C GLU A 25 12.32 -16.89 1.56
N LYS A 26 12.24 -17.47 2.77
CA LYS A 26 12.70 -18.84 3.06
C LYS A 26 12.01 -19.88 2.18
N ASN A 27 10.72 -19.71 1.94
CA ASN A 27 9.91 -20.64 1.16
C ASN A 27 9.84 -20.29 -0.34
N ARG A 28 10.54 -19.24 -0.79
CA ARG A 28 10.52 -18.76 -2.19
C ARG A 28 9.09 -18.51 -2.69
N LEU A 29 8.27 -17.90 -1.85
CA LEU A 29 6.90 -17.49 -2.14
C LEU A 29 6.86 -16.01 -2.52
N ILE A 30 5.86 -15.64 -3.32
CA ILE A 30 5.55 -14.23 -3.56
C ILE A 30 4.40 -13.84 -2.63
N LEU A 31 4.64 -12.86 -1.76
CA LEU A 31 3.60 -12.24 -0.93
C LEU A 31 3.12 -10.95 -1.59
N MET A 32 1.83 -10.87 -1.89
CA MET A 32 1.20 -9.69 -2.44
C MET A 32 0.21 -9.09 -1.44
N VAL A 33 0.36 -7.80 -1.15
CA VAL A 33 -0.58 -7.03 -0.33
C VAL A 33 -1.53 -6.25 -1.23
N GLY A 34 -2.81 -6.15 -0.86
CA GLY A 34 -3.88 -5.44 -1.57
C GLY A 34 -3.73 -3.90 -1.67
N HIS A 35 -2.56 -3.38 -2.06
CA HIS A 35 -2.30 -1.95 -2.31
C HIS A 35 -2.76 -1.53 -3.72
N ILE A 36 -4.04 -1.71 -4.03
CA ILE A 36 -4.60 -1.49 -5.37
C ILE A 36 -4.36 -0.07 -5.92
N LEU A 37 -4.29 0.96 -5.06
CA LEU A 37 -4.11 2.35 -5.48
C LEU A 37 -2.76 2.60 -6.16
N ASN A 38 -1.74 1.80 -5.87
CA ASN A 38 -0.44 1.90 -6.53
C ASN A 38 -0.54 1.63 -8.05
N TYR A 39 -1.58 0.91 -8.48
CA TYR A 39 -1.83 0.57 -9.88
C TYR A 39 -2.79 1.56 -10.56
N HIS A 40 -3.35 2.52 -9.84
CA HIS A 40 -4.24 3.52 -10.42
C HIS A 40 -3.47 4.36 -11.47
N PRO A 41 -4.00 4.57 -12.69
CA PRO A 41 -3.28 5.27 -13.77
C PRO A 41 -2.74 6.64 -13.36
N ALA A 42 -3.53 7.43 -12.62
CA ALA A 42 -3.10 8.74 -12.12
C ALA A 42 -1.90 8.67 -11.16
N ILE A 43 -1.83 7.64 -10.30
CA ILE A 43 -0.71 7.46 -9.35
C ILE A 43 0.54 7.03 -10.10
N ARG A 44 0.41 6.13 -11.08
CA ARG A 44 1.52 5.73 -11.95
C ARG A 44 2.06 6.92 -12.74
N LYS A 45 1.17 7.72 -13.34
CA LYS A 45 1.57 8.91 -14.10
C LYS A 45 2.25 9.96 -13.22
N LEU A 46 1.74 10.19 -12.01
CA LEU A 46 2.37 11.09 -11.06
C LEU A 46 3.79 10.62 -10.70
N LYS A 47 3.98 9.31 -10.45
CA LYS A 47 5.30 8.73 -10.20
C LYS A 47 6.25 8.91 -11.38
N GLU A 48 5.78 8.74 -12.62
CA GLU A 48 6.57 9.00 -13.83
C GLU A 48 7.00 10.48 -13.93
N MET A 49 6.09 11.42 -13.63
CA MET A 49 6.39 12.86 -13.67
C MET A 49 7.39 13.27 -12.59
N ILE A 50 7.30 12.68 -11.40
CA ILE A 50 8.27 12.90 -10.33
C ILE A 50 9.64 12.33 -10.72
N THR A 51 9.69 11.09 -11.21
CA THR A 51 10.96 10.42 -11.55
C THR A 51 11.66 11.02 -12.77
N SER A 52 10.90 11.55 -13.74
CA SER A 52 11.46 12.30 -14.88
C SER A 52 11.95 13.70 -14.53
N GLY A 53 11.70 14.18 -13.31
CA GLY A 53 12.06 15.54 -12.91
C GLY A 53 11.16 16.64 -13.51
N ALA A 54 10.07 16.28 -14.20
CA ALA A 54 9.17 17.23 -14.85
C ALA A 54 8.50 18.21 -13.87
N LEU A 55 8.43 17.85 -12.59
CA LEU A 55 7.88 18.67 -11.51
C LEU A 55 8.96 19.42 -10.69
N GLY A 56 10.24 19.27 -11.06
CA GLY A 56 11.37 19.80 -10.29
C GLY A 56 11.52 19.15 -8.91
N LYS A 57 12.05 19.91 -7.94
CA LYS A 57 12.24 19.43 -6.57
C LYS A 57 10.91 19.45 -5.81
N ILE A 58 10.36 18.26 -5.54
CA ILE A 58 9.16 18.10 -4.71
C ILE A 58 9.40 18.67 -3.31
N GLN A 59 8.58 19.63 -2.90
CA GLN A 59 8.63 20.21 -1.55
C GLN A 59 7.60 19.59 -0.62
N TYR A 60 6.43 19.24 -1.14
CA TYR A 60 5.29 18.80 -0.35
C TYR A 60 4.38 17.87 -1.15
N LEU A 61 3.82 16.85 -0.50
CA LEU A 61 2.82 15.95 -1.05
C LEU A 61 1.71 15.77 -0.01
N TYR A 62 0.46 15.83 -0.47
CA TYR A 62 -0.72 15.65 0.38
C TYR A 62 -1.78 14.86 -0.36
N SER A 63 -2.49 13.99 0.35
CA SER A 63 -3.49 13.09 -0.22
C SER A 63 -4.71 13.01 0.69
N ASN A 64 -5.89 13.21 0.10
CA ASN A 64 -7.17 13.08 0.79
C ASN A 64 -7.95 11.86 0.30
N ARG A 65 -8.36 11.02 1.25
CA ARG A 65 -9.26 9.91 0.97
C ARG A 65 -10.69 10.29 1.34
N LEU A 66 -11.40 10.87 0.38
CA LEU A 66 -12.79 11.24 0.55
C LEU A 66 -13.69 10.00 0.44
N THR A 67 -14.63 9.85 1.36
CA THR A 67 -15.64 8.79 1.33
C THR A 67 -17.01 9.44 1.44
N LEU A 68 -17.92 9.14 0.50
CA LEU A 68 -19.30 9.65 0.52
C LEU A 68 -20.18 9.00 1.60
N ARG A 69 -19.62 8.07 2.37
CA ARG A 69 -20.33 7.29 3.37
C ARG A 69 -20.26 7.97 4.73
N LYS A 70 -21.41 8.08 5.42
CA LYS A 70 -21.46 8.52 6.81
C LYS A 70 -20.48 7.71 7.68
N PRO A 71 -19.76 8.34 8.63
CA PRO A 71 -18.93 7.62 9.60
C PRO A 71 -19.77 6.58 10.35
N ARG A 72 -19.29 5.34 10.45
CA ARG A 72 -19.95 4.29 11.25
C ARG A 72 -19.54 4.44 12.71
N GLN A 73 -20.50 4.37 13.65
CA GLN A 73 -20.23 4.49 15.10
C GLN A 73 -19.25 3.43 15.62
N GLN A 74 -19.24 2.23 15.03
CA GLN A 74 -18.19 1.23 15.27
C GLN A 74 -17.45 0.95 13.97
N SER A 75 -16.23 1.47 13.88
CA SER A 75 -15.26 1.04 12.87
C SER A 75 -14.09 0.38 13.60
N ARG A 76 -13.91 -0.93 13.37
CA ARG A 76 -12.74 -1.70 13.87
C ARG A 76 -11.50 -1.49 13.00
N VAL A 77 -11.53 -0.51 12.11
CA VAL A 77 -10.42 -0.18 11.21
C VAL A 77 -9.94 1.22 11.63
N ARG A 78 -9.00 1.23 12.58
CA ARG A 78 -8.22 2.42 12.89
C ARG A 78 -7.03 2.44 11.92
N TRP A 79 -6.86 3.57 11.23
CA TRP A 79 -5.68 3.86 10.42
C TRP A 79 -4.67 4.59 11.27
#